data_AF-L8WCW0-F1
#
_entry.id   AF-L8WCW0-F1
#
_cell.length_a   1.000
_cell.length_b   1.000
_cell.length_c   1.000
_cell.angle_alpha   90.00
_cell.angle_beta   90.00
_cell.angle_gamma   90.00
#
_symmetry.space_group_name_H-M   'P 1'
#
loop_
_entity.id
_entity.type
_entity.pdbx_description
1 polymer ?
#
loop_
_entity_poly.entity_id
_entity_poly.type
_entity_poly.pdbx_seq_one_letter_code
_entity_poly.pdbx_strand_id
1 'polypeptide(L)'
;MLRSGQNMTSFRDLTANTFSRLVRIPGIVVSVSVLASRATKLHLMCRACRGTKILYPQQGLGGIGSGGDRGLPRVCDAPAPEGQKKDCPMDPYQIVHERCLFVDHQTIKLQEPPDMVPVGELPRHMLLSADRYDDYILRARYNTNVNIGT
;
A
#
# COMPACT_ATOMS: atom_id res chain seq x y z
N MET A 1 2.06 -21.40 3.02
CA MET A 1 0.69 -21.41 2.48
C MET A 1 -0.29 -21.49 3.65
N LEU A 2 -0.88 -20.36 4.05
CA LEU A 2 -2.06 -20.38 4.89
C LEU A 2 -3.23 -20.84 4.00
N ARG A 3 -4.08 -21.73 4.48
CA ARG A 3 -5.31 -22.15 3.81
C ARG A 3 -6.46 -21.78 4.72
N SER A 4 -7.11 -20.64 4.52
CA SER A 4 -8.41 -20.44 5.18
C SER A 4 -9.45 -21.30 4.48
N GLY A 5 -10.06 -22.23 5.22
CA GLY A 5 -11.25 -22.97 4.80
C GLY A 5 -12.52 -22.09 4.76
N GLN A 6 -12.39 -20.80 4.50
CA GLN A 6 -13.53 -19.89 4.42
C GLN A 6 -14.24 -20.02 3.08
N ASN A 7 -15.57 -19.96 3.14
CA ASN A 7 -16.45 -20.04 1.98
C ASN A 7 -16.23 -18.83 1.05
N MET A 8 -16.35 -19.09 -0.25
CA MET A 8 -16.24 -18.06 -1.27
C MET A 8 -17.41 -17.07 -1.15
N THR A 9 -17.10 -15.78 -1.09
CA THR A 9 -18.08 -14.69 -1.05
C THR A 9 -18.15 -14.05 -2.44
N SER A 10 -19.36 -13.81 -2.95
CA SER A 10 -19.54 -13.13 -4.23
C SER A 10 -19.12 -11.65 -4.16
N PHE A 11 -18.74 -11.07 -5.30
CA PHE A 11 -18.49 -9.64 -5.45
C PHE A 11 -19.66 -8.77 -4.96
N ARG A 12 -20.88 -9.28 -5.10
CA ARG A 12 -22.13 -8.56 -4.78
C ARG A 12 -22.51 -8.64 -3.31
N ASP A 13 -22.00 -9.64 -2.59
CA ASP A 13 -22.26 -9.86 -1.17
C ASP A 13 -21.31 -9.06 -0.26
N LEU A 14 -20.38 -8.31 -0.87
CA LEU A 14 -19.48 -7.40 -0.17
C LEU A 14 -20.25 -6.20 0.37
N THR A 15 -20.67 -6.32 1.62
CA THR A 15 -21.40 -5.30 2.38
C THR A 15 -20.53 -4.73 3.50
N ALA A 16 -21.00 -3.69 4.18
CA ALA A 16 -20.30 -3.08 5.32
C ALA A 16 -19.93 -4.09 6.43
N ASN A 17 -20.67 -5.20 6.56
CA ASN A 17 -20.39 -6.27 7.53
C ASN A 17 -19.11 -7.06 7.21
N THR A 18 -18.65 -7.02 5.96
CA THR A 18 -17.40 -7.63 5.51
C THR A 18 -16.21 -6.67 5.57
N PHE A 19 -16.45 -5.40 5.94
CA PHE A 19 -15.39 -4.43 6.13
C PHE A 19 -14.44 -4.91 7.23
N SER A 20 -13.14 -4.72 7.00
CA SER A 20 -12.02 -5.16 7.86
C SER A 20 -11.95 -6.65 8.20
N ARG A 21 -12.68 -7.52 7.50
CA ARG A 21 -12.58 -8.98 7.62
C ARG A 21 -11.84 -9.59 6.44
N LEU A 22 -11.14 -10.69 6.68
CA LEU A 22 -10.59 -11.51 5.61
C LEU A 22 -11.75 -12.23 4.92
N VAL A 23 -11.79 -12.14 3.59
CA VAL A 23 -12.79 -12.77 2.74
C VAL A 23 -12.11 -13.42 1.54
N ARG A 24 -12.71 -14.47 1.01
CA ARG A 24 -12.26 -15.13 -0.22
C ARG A 24 -13.21 -14.78 -1.35
N ILE A 25 -12.72 -14.07 -2.36
CA ILE A 25 -13.55 -13.62 -3.50
C ILE A 25 -13.02 -14.24 -4.81
N PRO A 26 -13.88 -14.86 -5.63
CA PRO A 26 -13.55 -15.30 -6.98
C PRO A 26 -13.59 -14.11 -7.95
N GLY A 27 -12.60 -14.00 -8.84
CA GLY A 27 -12.60 -12.97 -9.88
C GLY A 27 -11.55 -13.17 -10.96
N ILE A 28 -11.69 -12.39 -12.03
CA ILE A 28 -10.79 -12.35 -13.17
C ILE A 28 -9.94 -11.09 -13.10
N VAL A 29 -8.63 -11.24 -13.24
CA VAL A 29 -7.71 -10.11 -13.30
C VAL A 29 -7.80 -9.45 -14.68
N VAL A 30 -8.33 -8.22 -14.73
CA VAL A 30 -8.53 -7.47 -15.98
C VAL A 30 -7.43 -6.49 -16.29
N SER A 31 -6.72 -5.98 -15.29
CA SER A 31 -5.54 -5.16 -15.54
C SER A 31 -4.63 -5.17 -14.32
N VAL A 32 -3.34 -5.05 -14.58
CA VAL A 32 -2.31 -5.00 -13.55
C VAL A 32 -1.44 -3.79 -13.83
N SER A 33 -1.17 -2.97 -12.81
CA SER A 33 -0.26 -1.83 -12.94
C SER A 33 1.18 -2.29 -13.06
N VAL A 34 2.05 -1.40 -13.55
CA VAL A 34 3.49 -1.54 -13.35
C VAL A 34 3.80 -1.61 -11.85
N LEU A 35 4.89 -2.31 -11.51
CA LEU A 35 5.39 -2.36 -10.15
C LEU A 35 5.88 -0.97 -9.74
N ALA A 36 5.46 -0.52 -8.57
CA ALA A 36 5.90 0.73 -7.96
C ALA A 36 6.63 0.40 -6.66
N SER A 37 7.81 0.99 -6.43
CA SER A 37 8.50 0.84 -5.17
C SER A 37 7.85 1.75 -4.11
N ARG A 38 7.47 1.18 -2.97
CA ARG A 38 6.92 1.91 -1.82
C ARG A 38 7.82 1.74 -0.62
N ALA A 39 8.10 2.84 0.07
CA ALA A 39 8.88 2.80 1.29
C ALA A 39 8.04 2.23 2.45
N THR A 40 8.57 1.24 3.16
CA THR A 40 8.01 0.72 4.43
C THR A 40 8.70 1.37 5.62
N LYS A 41 9.95 1.81 5.45
CA LYS A 41 10.74 2.51 6.46
C LYS A 41 11.53 3.63 5.79
N LEU A 42 11.23 4.87 6.16
CA LEU A 42 11.94 6.05 5.68
C LEU A 42 12.90 6.54 6.76
N HIS A 43 14.18 6.67 6.38
CA HIS A 43 15.18 7.34 7.17
C HIS A 43 15.34 8.76 6.66
N LEU A 44 15.04 9.73 7.51
CA LEU A 44 15.20 11.15 7.24
C LEU A 44 16.40 11.69 7.99
N MET A 45 17.10 12.64 7.37
CA MET A 45 18.20 13.36 7.99
C MET A 45 18.00 14.86 7.78
N CYS A 46 18.08 15.61 8.87
CA CYS A 46 18.03 17.07 8.83
C CYS A 46 19.30 17.64 8.18
N ARG A 47 19.16 18.58 7.24
CA ARG A 47 20.28 19.23 6.56
C ARG A 47 21.14 20.10 7.50
N ALA A 48 20.52 20.75 8.49
CA ALA A 48 21.22 21.68 9.39
C ALA A 48 21.88 20.97 10.58
N CYS A 49 21.11 20.22 11.37
CA CYS A 49 21.59 19.60 12.60
C CYS A 49 22.01 18.12 12.46
N ARG A 50 21.89 17.53 11.25
CA ARG A 50 22.14 16.10 10.98
C ARG A 50 21.34 15.11 11.83
N GLY A 51 20.32 15.59 12.57
CA GLY A 51 19.43 14.75 13.34
C GLY A 51 18.68 13.77 12.44
N THR A 52 18.72 12.48 12.80
CA THR A 52 18.04 11.41 12.07
C THR A 52 16.64 11.17 12.63
N LYS A 53 15.65 11.00 11.76
CA LYS A 53 14.27 10.64 12.12
C LYS A 53 13.82 9.46 11.29
N ILE A 54 13.13 8.50 11.89
CA ILE A 54 12.57 7.35 11.20
C ILE A 54 11.06 7.55 11.08
N LEU A 55 10.53 7.38 9.87
CA LEU A 55 9.10 7.39 9.61
C LEU A 55 8.67 6.03 9.05
N TYR A 56 7.50 5.57 9.48
CA TYR A 56 6.84 4.38 8.96
C TYR A 56 5.61 4.81 8.17
N PRO A 57 5.68 4.78 6.83
CA PRO A 57 4.54 5.11 5.97
C PRO A 57 3.38 4.13 6.21
N GLN A 58 2.15 4.61 6.15
CA GLN A 58 0.97 3.73 6.25
C GLN A 58 0.90 2.83 5.00
N GLN A 59 0.62 1.54 5.23
CA GLN A 59 0.47 0.53 4.19
C GLN A 59 -0.97 0.58 3.63
N GLY A 60 -1.16 0.39 2.32
CA GLY A 60 -2.48 0.40 1.66
C GLY A 60 -2.64 1.38 0.49
N LEU A 61 -3.86 1.50 -0.07
CA LEU A 61 -4.16 2.44 -1.17
C LEU A 61 -4.08 3.90 -0.70
N GLY A 62 -2.89 4.48 -0.78
CA GLY A 62 -2.63 5.86 -0.37
C GLY A 62 -1.24 5.96 0.25
N GLY A 63 -0.22 5.77 -0.59
CA GLY A 63 1.17 5.95 -0.17
C GLY A 63 1.43 7.39 0.32
N ILE A 64 2.63 7.61 0.85
CA ILE A 64 3.10 8.97 1.19
C ILE A 64 3.00 9.85 -0.06
N GLY A 65 2.20 10.92 0.02
CA GLY A 65 1.98 11.87 -1.08
C GLY A 65 0.60 11.81 -1.75
N SER A 66 -0.28 10.84 -1.43
CA SER A 66 -1.62 10.74 -2.04
C SER A 66 -2.73 11.55 -1.30
N GLY A 67 -2.34 12.51 -0.47
CA GLY A 67 -3.26 13.38 0.27
C GLY A 67 -2.49 14.46 1.03
N GLY A 68 -3.00 15.69 1.02
CA GLY A 68 -2.31 16.92 1.41
C GLY A 68 -1.78 17.04 2.85
N ASP A 69 -1.90 15.99 3.67
CA ASP A 69 -1.66 16.04 5.12
C ASP A 69 -0.67 14.97 5.63
N ARG A 70 -0.02 14.21 4.73
CA ARG A 70 0.95 13.14 5.09
C ARG A 70 2.33 13.34 4.47
N GLY A 71 2.76 14.60 4.39
CA GLY A 71 4.09 14.98 3.92
C GLY A 71 5.20 14.75 4.95
N LEU A 72 6.44 14.97 4.54
CA LEU A 72 7.58 15.01 5.45
C LEU A 72 7.34 16.08 6.55
N PRO A 73 7.79 15.86 7.80
CA PRO A 73 7.64 16.84 8.87
C PRO A 73 8.29 18.17 8.49
N ARG A 74 7.55 19.28 8.61
CA ARG A 74 8.07 20.61 8.24
C ARG A 74 9.06 21.18 9.24
N VAL A 75 9.02 20.70 10.48
CA VAL A 75 9.87 21.17 11.59
C VAL A 75 10.76 20.02 12.05
N CYS A 76 12.02 20.34 12.31
CA CYS A 76 12.95 19.38 12.87
C CYS A 76 12.66 19.16 14.37
N ASP A 77 12.65 17.91 14.82
CA ASP A 77 12.44 17.53 16.24
C ASP A 77 13.74 17.17 16.98
N ALA A 78 14.89 17.16 16.30
CA ALA A 78 16.17 16.81 16.92
C ALA A 78 16.51 17.69 18.15
N PRO A 79 17.11 17.15 19.22
CA PRO A 79 17.52 17.95 20.36
C PRO A 79 18.51 19.04 19.93
N ALA A 80 18.39 20.23 20.51
CA ALA A 80 19.36 21.30 20.29
C ALA A 80 20.72 20.86 20.87
N PRO A 81 21.85 21.03 20.15
CA PRO A 81 23.16 20.84 20.74
C PRO A 81 23.36 21.82 21.91
N GLU A 82 24.08 21.38 22.95
CA GLU A 82 24.27 22.13 24.21
C GLU A 82 24.71 23.57 23.93
N GLY A 83 23.85 24.54 24.26
CA GLY A 83 24.16 25.97 24.23
C GLY A 83 23.86 26.74 22.93
N GLN A 84 23.32 26.12 21.87
CA GLN A 84 22.96 26.84 20.64
C GLN A 84 21.45 26.82 20.35
N LYS A 85 20.93 27.96 19.87
CA LYS A 85 19.57 28.04 19.29
C LYS A 85 19.53 27.18 18.04
N LYS A 86 18.53 26.30 17.97
CA LYS A 86 18.31 25.43 16.83
C LYS A 86 17.70 26.24 15.67
N ASP A 87 18.54 26.61 14.70
CA ASP A 87 18.10 27.33 13.50
C ASP A 87 17.97 26.34 12.32
N CYS A 88 16.98 25.47 12.40
CA CYS A 88 16.67 24.57 11.29
C CYS A 88 15.68 25.26 10.34
N PRO A 89 15.95 25.30 9.02
CA PRO A 89 15.00 25.86 8.05
C PRO A 89 13.69 25.04 8.03
N MET A 90 12.62 25.62 7.48
CA MET A 90 11.39 24.88 7.19
C MET A 90 11.66 23.78 6.16
N ASP A 91 11.02 22.63 6.34
CA ASP A 91 11.25 21.40 5.57
C ASP A 91 12.72 20.94 5.54
N PRO A 92 13.38 20.79 6.71
CA PRO A 92 14.83 20.56 6.75
C PRO A 92 15.22 19.10 6.48
N TYR A 93 14.26 18.18 6.40
CA TYR A 93 14.50 16.74 6.27
C TYR A 93 14.71 16.32 4.82
N GLN A 94 15.77 15.55 4.61
CA GLN A 94 16.05 14.87 3.36
C GLN A 94 15.98 13.35 3.57
N ILE A 95 15.42 12.64 2.59
CA ILE A 95 15.33 11.18 2.61
C ILE A 95 16.71 10.58 2.31
N VAL A 96 17.19 9.73 3.21
CA VAL A 96 18.44 8.97 3.07
C VAL A 96 18.10 7.61 2.49
N HIS A 97 18.04 7.53 1.15
CA HIS A 97 17.61 6.33 0.43
C HIS A 97 18.38 5.06 0.81
N GLU A 98 19.69 5.17 1.06
CA GLU A 98 20.57 4.06 1.43
C GLU A 98 20.16 3.31 2.70
N ARG A 99 19.48 4.00 3.63
CA ARG A 99 19.01 3.43 4.89
C ARG A 99 17.53 3.07 4.87
N CYS A 100 16.81 3.43 3.82
CA CYS A 100 15.38 3.19 3.70
C CYS A 100 15.10 1.73 3.30
N LEU A 101 13.94 1.22 3.72
CA LEU A 101 13.43 -0.07 3.28
C LEU A 101 12.25 0.15 2.35
N PHE A 102 12.27 -0.58 1.24
CA PHE A 102 11.26 -0.52 0.19
C PHE A 102 10.67 -1.89 -0.06
N VAL A 103 9.40 -1.91 -0.46
CA VAL A 103 8.67 -3.07 -0.92
C VAL A 103 8.05 -2.76 -2.27
N ASP A 104 7.88 -3.79 -3.09
CA ASP A 104 7.19 -3.65 -4.37
C ASP A 104 5.68 -3.60 -4.13
N HIS A 105 5.03 -2.59 -4.69
CA HIS A 105 3.59 -2.40 -4.67
C HIS A 105 3.02 -2.54 -6.07
N GLN A 106 1.83 -3.16 -6.14
CA GLN A 106 1.10 -3.30 -7.38
C GLN A 106 -0.39 -3.05 -7.16
N THR A 107 -1.01 -2.35 -8.11
CA THR A 107 -2.47 -2.19 -8.15
C THR A 107 -3.05 -3.16 -9.18
N ILE A 108 -4.02 -3.96 -8.75
CA ILE A 108 -4.66 -4.99 -9.56
C ILE A 108 -6.14 -4.63 -9.68
N LYS A 109 -6.68 -4.62 -10.91
CA LYS A 109 -8.12 -4.55 -11.14
C LYS A 109 -8.66 -5.98 -11.26
N LEU A 110 -9.55 -6.33 -10.34
CA LEU A 110 -10.26 -7.60 -10.33
C LEU A 110 -11.71 -7.38 -10.74
N GLN A 111 -12.23 -8.20 -11.65
CA GLN A 111 -13.60 -8.17 -12.11
C GLN A 111 -14.36 -9.43 -11.68
N GLU A 112 -15.66 -9.30 -11.45
CA GLU A 112 -16.58 -10.44 -11.26
C GLU A 112 -16.51 -11.36 -12.50
N PRO A 113 -16.45 -12.70 -12.33
CA PRO A 113 -16.38 -13.60 -13.45
C PRO A 113 -17.74 -13.68 -14.16
N PRO A 114 -17.76 -13.94 -15.49
CA PRO A 114 -18.94 -13.75 -16.34
C PRO A 114 -20.10 -14.69 -16.00
N ASP A 115 -19.82 -15.83 -15.39
CA ASP A 115 -20.79 -16.82 -14.92
C ASP A 115 -21.60 -16.35 -13.71
N MET A 116 -21.07 -15.41 -12.94
CA MET A 116 -21.74 -14.83 -11.76
C MET A 116 -22.41 -13.48 -12.05
N VAL A 117 -22.34 -12.98 -13.29
CA VAL A 117 -22.99 -11.73 -13.69
C VAL A 117 -24.47 -12.00 -14.02
N PRO A 118 -25.42 -11.36 -13.34
CA PRO A 118 -26.84 -11.51 -13.64
C PRO A 118 -27.17 -10.92 -15.02
N VAL A 119 -28.13 -11.55 -15.69
CA VAL A 119 -28.57 -11.16 -17.04
C VAL A 119 -29.09 -9.71 -17.01
N GLY A 120 -28.63 -8.90 -17.96
CA GLY A 120 -29.05 -7.51 -18.09
C GLY A 120 -28.25 -6.51 -17.24
N GLU A 121 -27.28 -6.96 -16.45
CA GLU A 121 -26.38 -6.08 -15.70
C GLU A 121 -24.95 -6.08 -16.25
N LEU A 122 -24.19 -5.03 -15.90
CA LEU A 122 -22.76 -4.94 -16.21
C LEU A 122 -21.92 -5.54 -15.09
N PRO A 123 -20.80 -6.23 -15.41
CA PRO A 123 -19.90 -6.81 -14.42
C PRO A 123 -19.21 -5.73 -13.56
N ARG A 124 -19.17 -5.96 -12.24
CA ARG A 124 -18.50 -5.07 -11.28
C ARG A 124 -17.01 -5.33 -11.23
N HIS A 125 -16.23 -4.29 -10.93
CA HIS A 125 -14.78 -4.40 -10.74
C HIS A 125 -14.33 -3.72 -9.44
N MET A 126 -13.20 -4.16 -8.91
CA MET A 126 -12.56 -3.64 -7.70
C MET A 126 -11.08 -3.39 -7.93
N LEU A 127 -10.55 -2.38 -7.25
CA LEU A 127 -9.12 -2.09 -7.19
C LEU A 127 -8.53 -2.74 -5.94
N LEU A 128 -7.47 -3.50 -6.14
CA LEU A 128 -6.74 -4.20 -5.09
C LEU A 128 -5.31 -3.68 -5.03
N SER A 129 -4.80 -3.57 -3.82
CA SER A 129 -3.41 -3.19 -3.54
C SER A 129 -2.70 -4.42 -3.01
N ALA A 130 -1.66 -4.85 -3.71
CA ALA A 130 -0.80 -5.95 -3.27
C ALA A 130 0.60 -5.40 -2.98
N ASP A 131 1.08 -5.60 -1.75
CA ASP A 131 2.46 -5.34 -1.36
C ASP A 131 3.22 -6.67 -1.33
N ARG A 132 4.31 -6.76 -2.10
CA ARG A 132 5.15 -7.96 -2.20
C ARG A 132 6.31 -7.84 -1.20
N TYR A 133 6.23 -8.61 -0.12
CA TYR A 133 7.27 -8.70 0.91
C TYR A 133 8.35 -9.77 0.59
N ASP A 134 8.02 -10.74 -0.27
CA ASP A 134 8.95 -11.78 -0.76
C ASP A 134 8.66 -12.06 -2.24
N ASP A 135 9.71 -12.31 -3.03
CA ASP A 135 9.72 -12.49 -4.49
C ASP A 135 8.85 -13.66 -5.02
N TYR A 136 8.22 -14.42 -4.12
CA TYR A 136 7.57 -15.69 -4.44
C TYR A 136 6.05 -15.65 -4.58
N ILE A 137 5.37 -14.52 -4.32
CA ILE A 137 3.90 -14.53 -4.24
C ILE A 137 3.26 -13.44 -5.12
N LEU A 138 2.34 -13.91 -5.97
CA LEU A 138 1.53 -13.23 -6.98
C LEU A 138 2.25 -12.77 -8.25
N ARG A 139 2.47 -13.74 -9.15
CA ARG A 139 2.41 -13.53 -10.60
C ARG A 139 0.95 -13.46 -11.04
N ALA A 140 0.19 -12.46 -10.58
CA ALA A 140 -1.13 -12.20 -11.16
C ALA A 140 -0.91 -11.81 -12.63
N ARG A 141 -1.20 -12.73 -13.55
CA ARG A 141 -1.12 -12.47 -14.98
C ARG A 141 -2.48 -11.96 -15.45
N TYR A 142 -2.46 -11.14 -16.49
CA TYR A 142 -3.69 -10.74 -17.16
C TYR A 142 -4.50 -12.00 -17.53
N ASN A 143 -5.81 -11.96 -17.27
CA ASN A 143 -6.77 -13.01 -17.61
C ASN A 143 -6.59 -14.35 -16.85
N THR A 144 -6.00 -14.33 -15.65
CA THR A 144 -6.01 -15.49 -14.76
C THR A 144 -7.14 -15.40 -13.74
N ASN A 145 -7.81 -16.53 -13.50
CA ASN A 145 -8.69 -16.71 -12.35
C ASN A 145 -7.84 -16.68 -11.08
N VAL A 146 -8.13 -15.74 -10.19
CA VAL A 146 -7.42 -15.62 -8.91
C VAL A 146 -8.43 -15.73 -7.79
N ASN A 147 -8.16 -16.64 -6.86
CA ASN A 147 -8.83 -16.68 -5.57
C ASN A 147 -8.04 -15.81 -4.61
N ILE A 148 -8.57 -14.65 -4.27
CA ILE A 148 -7.94 -13.75 -3.31
C ILE A 148 -8.53 -14.06 -1.96
N GLY A 149 -7.76 -14.79 -1.16
CA GLY A 149 -8.05 -15.17 0.21
C GLY A 149 -6.88 -15.99 0.72
N THR A 150 -6.27 -15.57 1.83
CA THR A 150 -5.30 -16.38 2.59
C THR A 150 -6.00 -17.57 3.19
#